data_AF-A0A8K0KKV3-F1
#
_entry.id   AF-A0A8K0KKV3-F1
#
_cell.length_a   1.000
_cell.length_b   1.000
_cell.length_c   1.000
_cell.angle_alpha   90.00
_cell.angle_beta   90.00
_cell.angle_gamma   90.00
#
_symmetry.space_group_name_H-M   'P 1'
#
loop_
_entity.id
_entity.type
_entity.pdbx_description
1 polymer ?
#
loop_
_entity_poly.entity_id
_entity_poly.type
_entity_poly.pdbx_seq_one_letter_code
_entity_poly.pdbx_strand_id
1 'polypeptide(L)'
;MRVEHGTRKTETHTCIHSAQGTAVPDRRYGLEVAIKNPKKKYQDKVSALLSGWERLASLASGSPAAVNSLAECLYRDTLTLVLKGHWPKLSPATKTHLSVTLQRCVSSLISPSALKKCRDLIGLVHNPWGDPTLTEIFNNPEKIDDAKVIDFCLSEKDSMLFVRLETLCDSKCEDLALKLARACLRCLKLSDTRFRNVCTPDELNFILDLYIFLLYKFKNVQEIIHELKHLDLKEGLQLIRRYSATKNVNIPPRIWKNSQKVAELAAQYFLAVAMVKPVAETVGLLKDLMTEWAMLHSRDEAISENLANMIRKLIQPAESALHVYIFIEVLVDKVKETEVRLSYGFQKLADLLKDNLGVSRECILTAFSLYPTESSYKQLQEMALASGKIRSCSPQLVLRKRKTKIPLKGREDRMGKSAHRRKVARALESESTSSSPSTMNSSMKKCSTEAYSGTVNSQTLRRTVSQNVSLSEGNSPVTDDNNSI
;
A
#
# COMPACT_ATOMS: atom_id res chain seq x y z
N MET A 1 -31.22 -7.56 29.06
CA MET A 1 -31.09 -7.90 27.63
C MET A 1 -29.66 -7.63 27.20
N ARG A 2 -28.91 -8.69 26.95
CA ARG A 2 -27.46 -8.71 26.70
C ARG A 2 -27.27 -8.71 25.18
N VAL A 3 -26.58 -7.72 24.63
CA VAL A 3 -26.25 -7.68 23.19
C VAL A 3 -24.76 -7.95 23.06
N GLU A 4 -24.43 -9.15 22.59
CA GLU A 4 -23.07 -9.62 22.37
C GLU A 4 -22.49 -9.04 21.07
N HIS A 5 -21.21 -8.66 21.13
CA HIS A 5 -20.42 -8.17 20.00
C HIS A 5 -19.88 -9.34 19.17
N GLY A 6 -20.39 -9.51 17.95
CA GLY A 6 -19.83 -10.42 16.95
C GLY A 6 -18.64 -9.79 16.23
N THR A 7 -17.44 -10.29 16.50
CA THR A 7 -16.22 -9.97 15.76
C THR A 7 -16.18 -10.79 14.46
N ARG A 8 -16.28 -10.13 13.31
CA ARG A 8 -16.05 -10.75 11.98
C ARG A 8 -14.54 -10.90 11.75
N LYS A 9 -14.03 -12.13 11.89
CA LYS A 9 -12.73 -12.55 11.33
C LYS A 9 -12.90 -12.78 9.83
N THR A 10 -12.02 -12.19 9.03
CA THR A 10 -11.90 -12.45 7.59
C THR A 10 -11.26 -13.81 7.37
N GLU A 11 -11.94 -14.63 6.55
CA GLU A 11 -11.56 -15.99 6.19
C GLU A 11 -10.33 -15.97 5.26
N THR A 12 -9.18 -16.35 5.81
CA THR A 12 -8.11 -16.97 5.04
C THR A 12 -8.59 -18.35 4.59
N HIS A 13 -8.74 -18.58 3.28
CA HIS A 13 -8.93 -19.92 2.72
C HIS A 13 -7.70 -20.79 3.02
N THR A 14 -7.71 -21.35 4.22
CA THR A 14 -6.84 -22.43 4.66
C THR A 14 -7.70 -23.67 4.56
N CYS A 15 -7.34 -24.59 3.67
CA CYS A 15 -8.06 -25.85 3.50
C CYS A 15 -7.94 -26.63 4.81
N ILE A 16 -9.01 -26.63 5.63
CA ILE A 16 -9.08 -27.47 6.83
C ILE A 16 -9.53 -28.86 6.40
N HIS A 17 -8.70 -29.83 6.79
CA HIS A 17 -8.90 -31.26 6.68
C HIS A 17 -10.26 -31.73 7.20
N SER A 18 -10.91 -32.61 6.44
CA SER A 18 -11.84 -33.57 7.00
C SER A 18 -11.48 -35.00 6.56
N ALA A 19 -11.64 -35.89 7.55
CA ALA A 19 -11.76 -37.33 7.51
C ALA A 19 -10.51 -38.21 7.26
N GLN A 20 -10.40 -39.18 8.17
CA GLN A 20 -9.50 -40.32 8.23
C GLN A 20 -9.49 -41.14 6.93
N GLY A 21 -8.32 -41.66 6.56
CA GLY A 21 -8.18 -42.74 5.57
C GLY A 21 -7.07 -42.55 4.55
N THR A 22 -5.93 -43.22 4.79
CA THR A 22 -4.80 -43.44 3.85
C THR A 22 -4.01 -42.20 3.38
N ALA A 23 -2.89 -41.94 4.04
CA ALA A 23 -1.91 -40.93 3.65
C ALA A 23 -1.14 -41.34 2.37
N VAL A 24 -1.54 -40.80 1.23
CA VAL A 24 -0.62 -40.59 0.10
C VAL A 24 -0.07 -39.18 0.26
N PRO A 25 1.25 -38.97 0.44
CA PRO A 25 1.80 -37.62 0.58
C PRO A 25 1.46 -36.81 -0.67
N ASP A 26 0.94 -35.59 -0.50
CA ASP A 26 0.53 -34.71 -1.59
C ASP A 26 1.75 -34.30 -2.42
N ARG A 27 2.08 -35.10 -3.44
CA ARG A 27 3.26 -34.94 -4.29
C ARG A 27 3.22 -33.67 -5.16
N ARG A 28 2.10 -32.91 -5.16
CA ARG A 28 2.06 -31.54 -5.69
C ARG A 28 3.09 -30.65 -4.98
N TYR A 29 3.27 -30.87 -3.69
CA TYR A 29 4.27 -30.18 -2.87
C TYR A 29 5.70 -30.42 -3.38
N GLY A 30 6.02 -31.63 -3.87
CA GLY A 30 7.38 -31.95 -4.35
C GLY A 30 7.79 -31.20 -5.62
N LEU A 31 6.86 -31.02 -6.56
CA LEU A 31 7.09 -30.28 -7.81
C LEU A 31 7.23 -28.77 -7.53
N GLU A 32 6.28 -28.22 -6.77
CA GLU A 32 6.27 -26.81 -6.41
C GLU A 32 7.52 -26.42 -5.61
N VAL A 33 7.91 -27.25 -4.63
CA VAL A 33 9.15 -27.07 -3.87
C VAL A 33 10.36 -27.14 -4.79
N ALA A 34 10.40 -28.03 -5.78
CA ALA A 34 11.51 -28.12 -6.71
C ALA A 34 11.64 -26.86 -7.59
N ILE A 35 10.54 -26.37 -8.16
CA ILE A 35 10.55 -25.24 -9.10
C ILE A 35 10.84 -23.93 -8.35
N LYS A 36 10.23 -23.73 -7.18
CA LYS A 36 10.39 -22.51 -6.37
C LYS A 36 11.70 -22.46 -5.58
N ASN A 37 12.44 -23.57 -5.45
CA ASN A 37 13.71 -23.58 -4.71
C ASN A 37 14.77 -22.70 -5.40
N PRO A 38 15.27 -21.63 -4.76
CA PRO A 38 16.27 -20.74 -5.36
C PRO A 38 17.65 -21.40 -5.51
N LYS A 39 17.93 -22.48 -4.77
CA LYS A 39 19.21 -23.20 -4.79
C LYS A 39 19.33 -24.22 -5.93
N LYS A 40 18.21 -24.63 -6.55
CA LYS A 40 18.23 -25.61 -7.66
C LYS A 40 18.69 -24.96 -8.96
N LYS A 41 19.47 -25.69 -9.76
CA LYS A 41 19.88 -25.23 -11.09
C LYS A 41 18.66 -25.12 -12.00
N TYR A 42 18.73 -24.23 -12.98
CA TYR A 42 17.64 -24.02 -13.93
C TYR A 42 17.27 -25.31 -14.69
N GLN A 43 18.27 -26.09 -15.10
CA GLN A 43 18.05 -27.40 -15.75
C GLN A 43 17.23 -28.35 -14.86
N ASP A 44 17.54 -28.44 -13.56
CA ASP A 44 16.82 -29.33 -12.63
C ASP A 44 15.35 -28.92 -12.48
N LYS A 45 15.06 -27.62 -12.55
CA LYS A 45 13.68 -27.09 -12.52
C LYS A 45 12.92 -27.48 -13.78
N VAL A 46 13.56 -27.39 -14.95
CA VAL A 46 12.98 -27.80 -16.23
C VAL A 46 12.76 -29.32 -16.27
N SER A 47 13.69 -30.12 -15.75
CA SER A 47 13.52 -31.56 -15.61
C SER A 47 12.35 -31.93 -14.70
N ALA A 48 12.21 -31.26 -13.55
CA ALA A 48 11.06 -31.47 -12.67
C ALA A 48 9.73 -31.11 -13.35
N LEU A 49 9.70 -30.00 -14.10
CA LEU A 49 8.54 -29.59 -14.89
C LEU A 49 8.16 -30.64 -15.95
N LEU A 50 9.14 -31.17 -16.69
CA LEU A 50 8.94 -32.23 -17.68
C LEU A 50 8.30 -33.48 -17.07
N SER A 51 8.80 -33.94 -15.93
CA SER A 51 8.20 -35.06 -15.20
C SER A 51 6.76 -34.77 -14.75
N GLY A 52 6.45 -33.51 -14.46
CA GLY A 52 5.09 -33.05 -14.20
C GLY A 52 4.15 -33.23 -15.39
N TRP A 53 4.58 -32.83 -16.59
CA TRP A 53 3.81 -32.99 -17.82
C TRP A 53 3.70 -34.44 -18.28
N GLU A 54 4.76 -35.25 -18.13
CA GLU A 54 4.71 -36.69 -18.38
C GLU A 54 3.66 -37.37 -17.50
N ARG A 55 3.60 -36.98 -16.23
CA ARG A 55 2.56 -37.45 -15.32
C ARG A 55 1.18 -37.00 -15.77
N LEU A 56 0.99 -35.75 -16.18
CA LEU A 56 -0.31 -35.30 -16.68
C LEU A 56 -0.75 -36.12 -17.90
N ALA A 57 0.16 -36.43 -18.84
CA ALA A 57 -0.11 -37.30 -19.98
C ALA A 57 -0.57 -38.71 -19.54
N SER A 58 0.03 -39.25 -18.48
CA SER A 58 -0.37 -40.57 -17.93
C SER A 58 -1.73 -40.56 -17.21
N LEU A 59 -2.20 -39.38 -16.76
CA LEU A 59 -3.45 -39.20 -16.01
C LEU A 59 -4.66 -38.87 -16.91
N ALA A 60 -4.55 -39.10 -18.22
CA ALA A 60 -5.59 -38.81 -19.21
C ALA A 60 -6.98 -39.40 -18.86
N SER A 61 -7.02 -40.56 -18.21
CA SER A 61 -8.25 -41.25 -17.77
C SER A 61 -8.66 -40.93 -16.32
N GLY A 62 -7.96 -40.00 -15.65
CA GLY A 62 -8.20 -39.63 -14.27
C GLY A 62 -9.38 -38.66 -14.10
N SER A 63 -9.63 -38.26 -12.84
CA SER A 63 -10.67 -37.26 -12.53
C SER A 63 -10.42 -35.94 -13.27
N PRO A 64 -11.41 -35.40 -14.02
CA PRO A 64 -11.27 -34.13 -14.76
C PRO A 64 -10.84 -32.94 -13.88
N ALA A 65 -11.31 -32.89 -12.63
CA ALA A 65 -10.94 -31.85 -11.67
C ALA A 65 -9.45 -31.92 -11.29
N ALA A 66 -8.93 -33.12 -11.07
CA ALA A 66 -7.52 -33.34 -10.74
C ALA A 66 -6.61 -33.01 -11.93
N VAL A 67 -7.01 -33.41 -13.14
CA VAL A 67 -6.32 -33.08 -14.39
C VAL A 67 -6.27 -31.58 -14.60
N ASN A 68 -7.39 -30.88 -14.47
CA ASN A 68 -7.45 -29.43 -14.64
C ASN A 68 -6.61 -28.68 -13.61
N SER A 69 -6.69 -29.06 -12.34
CA SER A 69 -5.88 -28.45 -11.28
C SER A 69 -4.38 -28.63 -11.53
N LEU A 70 -3.95 -29.84 -11.93
CA LEU A 70 -2.54 -30.08 -12.24
C LEU A 70 -2.09 -29.34 -13.51
N ALA A 71 -2.92 -29.32 -14.55
CA ALA A 71 -2.64 -28.59 -15.79
C ALA A 71 -2.50 -27.08 -15.55
N GLU A 72 -3.32 -26.49 -14.68
CA GLU A 72 -3.22 -25.07 -14.29
C GLU A 72 -1.89 -24.76 -13.60
N CYS A 73 -1.49 -25.57 -12.60
CA CYS A 73 -0.21 -25.41 -11.93
C CYS A 73 0.96 -25.55 -12.89
N LEU A 74 0.97 -26.61 -13.71
CA LEU A 74 2.02 -26.87 -14.69
C LEU A 74 2.09 -25.78 -15.76
N TYR A 75 0.95 -25.26 -16.21
CA TYR A 75 0.89 -24.19 -17.18
C TYR A 75 1.61 -22.94 -16.66
N ARG A 76 1.23 -22.47 -15.47
CA ARG A 76 1.86 -21.31 -14.85
C ARG A 76 3.36 -21.53 -14.61
N ASP A 77 3.74 -22.69 -14.05
CA ASP A 77 5.15 -23.00 -13.79
C ASP A 77 5.96 -23.07 -15.09
N THR A 78 5.38 -23.62 -16.17
CA THR A 78 6.01 -23.65 -17.50
C THR A 78 6.25 -22.24 -18.02
N LEU A 79 5.24 -21.36 -17.96
CA LEU A 79 5.39 -19.96 -18.38
C LEU A 79 6.52 -19.26 -17.64
N THR A 80 6.61 -19.41 -16.32
CA THR A 80 7.68 -18.77 -15.51
C THR A 80 9.09 -19.26 -15.83
N LEU A 81 9.24 -20.44 -16.42
CA LEU A 81 10.53 -20.96 -16.87
C LEU A 81 10.79 -20.60 -18.33
N VAL A 82 9.83 -20.83 -19.23
CA VAL A 82 9.95 -20.64 -20.68
C VAL A 82 10.16 -19.17 -21.05
N LEU A 83 9.52 -18.23 -20.35
CA LEU A 83 9.65 -16.81 -20.64
C LEU A 83 10.99 -16.21 -20.15
N LYS A 84 11.77 -16.93 -19.32
CA LYS A 84 13.05 -16.42 -18.79
C LYS A 84 14.16 -16.43 -19.84
N GLY A 85 15.08 -15.47 -19.76
CA GLY A 85 16.26 -15.37 -20.65
C GLY A 85 17.24 -16.55 -20.61
N HIS A 86 17.06 -17.52 -19.71
CA HIS A 86 17.84 -18.78 -19.69
C HIS A 86 17.25 -19.84 -20.65
N TRP A 87 15.96 -19.74 -20.98
CA TRP A 87 15.28 -20.72 -21.84
C TRP A 87 15.92 -20.87 -23.23
N PRO A 88 16.31 -19.78 -23.93
CA PRO A 88 16.99 -19.90 -25.23
C PRO A 88 18.27 -20.72 -25.17
N LYS A 89 18.98 -20.70 -24.03
CA LYS A 89 20.26 -21.40 -23.80
C LYS A 89 20.12 -22.89 -23.51
N LEU A 90 18.89 -23.40 -23.31
CA LEU A 90 18.65 -24.82 -23.14
C LEU A 90 18.93 -25.58 -24.43
N SER A 91 19.34 -26.85 -24.27
CA SER A 91 19.56 -27.73 -25.41
C SER A 91 18.30 -27.87 -26.27
N PRO A 92 18.44 -27.96 -27.61
CA PRO A 92 17.31 -28.22 -28.50
C PRO A 92 16.54 -29.49 -28.09
N ALA A 93 17.25 -30.53 -27.66
CA ALA A 93 16.65 -31.79 -27.20
C ALA A 93 15.68 -31.60 -26.04
N THR A 94 15.99 -30.76 -25.04
CA THR A 94 15.09 -30.47 -23.92
C THR A 94 13.81 -29.76 -24.38
N LYS A 95 13.94 -28.80 -25.32
CA LYS A 95 12.78 -28.08 -25.88
C LYS A 95 11.90 -29.02 -26.70
N THR A 96 12.50 -29.83 -27.57
CA THR A 96 11.80 -30.87 -28.34
C THR A 96 11.09 -31.85 -27.41
N HIS A 97 11.73 -32.28 -26.32
CA HIS A 97 11.10 -33.18 -25.36
C HIS A 97 9.85 -32.55 -24.73
N LEU A 98 9.91 -31.29 -24.30
CA LEU A 98 8.73 -30.59 -23.79
C LEU A 98 7.62 -30.50 -24.85
N SER A 99 7.95 -30.11 -26.08
CA SER A 99 6.98 -30.00 -27.17
C SER A 99 6.29 -31.33 -27.46
N VAL A 100 7.05 -32.43 -27.58
CA VAL A 100 6.49 -33.77 -27.83
C VAL A 100 5.62 -34.24 -26.66
N THR A 101 6.05 -33.99 -25.42
CA THR A 101 5.25 -34.33 -24.24
C THR A 101 3.94 -33.54 -24.19
N LEU A 102 3.95 -32.25 -24.52
CA LEU A 102 2.74 -31.43 -24.63
C LEU A 102 1.82 -31.90 -25.77
N GLN A 103 2.38 -32.27 -26.93
CA GLN A 103 1.61 -32.84 -28.04
C GLN A 103 0.94 -34.15 -27.63
N ARG A 104 1.64 -35.02 -26.89
CA ARG A 104 1.05 -36.23 -26.31
C ARG A 104 -0.10 -35.90 -25.35
N CYS A 105 0.05 -34.89 -24.50
CA CYS A 105 -1.06 -34.39 -23.67
C CYS A 105 -2.25 -33.94 -24.52
N VAL A 106 -2.03 -33.23 -25.64
CA VAL A 106 -3.10 -32.81 -26.54
C VAL A 106 -3.85 -34.01 -27.14
N SER A 107 -3.15 -35.10 -27.45
CA SER A 107 -3.77 -36.31 -28.00
C SER A 107 -4.53 -37.15 -26.96
N SER A 108 -4.15 -37.07 -25.69
CA SER A 108 -4.70 -37.95 -24.64
C SER A 108 -5.71 -37.27 -23.71
N LEU A 109 -5.63 -35.95 -23.51
CA LEU A 109 -6.51 -35.23 -22.59
C LEU A 109 -7.89 -34.98 -23.20
N ILE A 110 -8.93 -35.16 -22.39
CA ILE A 110 -10.33 -34.89 -22.78
C ILE A 110 -10.75 -33.46 -22.40
N SER A 111 -10.13 -32.88 -21.36
CA SER A 111 -10.54 -31.57 -20.83
C SER A 111 -10.20 -30.42 -21.79
N PRO A 112 -11.19 -29.63 -22.27
CA PRO A 112 -10.94 -28.50 -23.17
C PRO A 112 -9.99 -27.44 -22.60
N SER A 113 -10.08 -27.16 -21.30
CA SER A 113 -9.23 -26.16 -20.62
C SER A 113 -7.76 -26.60 -20.59
N ALA A 114 -7.51 -27.87 -20.25
CA ALA A 114 -6.16 -28.43 -20.23
C ALA A 114 -5.57 -28.54 -21.65
N LEU A 115 -6.41 -28.88 -22.64
CA LEU A 115 -6.03 -28.92 -24.05
C LEU A 115 -5.60 -27.53 -24.57
N LYS A 116 -6.38 -26.49 -24.28
CA LYS A 116 -6.03 -25.10 -24.64
C LYS A 116 -4.65 -24.73 -24.11
N LYS A 117 -4.41 -24.95 -22.81
CA LYS A 117 -3.11 -24.70 -22.16
C LYS A 117 -1.95 -25.42 -22.82
N CYS A 118 -2.12 -26.69 -23.18
CA CYS A 118 -1.07 -27.44 -23.87
C CYS A 118 -0.76 -26.83 -25.25
N ARG A 119 -1.79 -26.45 -26.02
CA ARG A 119 -1.62 -25.81 -27.33
C ARG A 119 -0.93 -24.45 -27.23
N ASP A 120 -1.37 -23.63 -26.27
CA ASP A 120 -0.77 -22.33 -25.99
C ASP A 120 0.74 -22.48 -25.70
N LEU A 121 1.12 -23.46 -24.86
CA LEU A 121 2.54 -23.72 -24.54
C LEU A 121 3.35 -24.23 -25.73
N ILE A 122 2.80 -25.12 -26.57
CA ILE A 122 3.51 -25.64 -27.76
C ILE A 122 3.98 -24.48 -28.65
N GLY A 123 3.14 -23.45 -28.83
CA GLY A 123 3.52 -22.25 -29.60
C GLY A 123 4.70 -21.46 -28.99
N LEU A 124 4.90 -21.55 -27.68
CA LEU A 124 5.91 -20.77 -26.95
C LEU A 124 7.26 -21.49 -26.78
N VAL A 125 7.28 -22.83 -26.80
CA VAL A 125 8.48 -23.63 -26.48
C VAL A 125 9.69 -23.20 -27.30
N HIS A 126 9.51 -22.89 -28.58
CA HIS A 126 10.60 -22.55 -29.47
C HIS A 126 10.85 -21.04 -29.57
N ASN A 127 9.80 -20.23 -29.52
CA ASN A 127 9.90 -18.79 -29.67
C ASN A 127 8.98 -18.05 -28.68
N PRO A 128 9.36 -18.00 -27.40
CA PRO A 128 8.46 -17.52 -26.35
C PRO A 128 8.10 -16.04 -26.47
N TRP A 129 8.89 -15.24 -27.20
CA TRP A 129 8.71 -13.78 -27.34
C TRP A 129 8.45 -13.32 -28.77
N GLY A 130 8.34 -14.24 -29.74
CA GLY A 130 8.26 -13.90 -31.16
C GLY A 130 6.85 -13.77 -31.72
N ASP A 131 5.88 -13.44 -30.88
CA ASP A 131 4.57 -13.01 -31.38
C ASP A 131 4.75 -11.72 -32.21
N PRO A 132 4.18 -11.64 -33.43
CA PRO A 132 4.35 -10.47 -34.29
C PRO A 132 3.80 -9.18 -33.67
N THR A 133 2.63 -9.25 -33.03
CA THR A 133 1.99 -8.10 -32.36
C THR A 133 2.85 -7.65 -31.18
N LEU A 134 3.35 -8.59 -30.37
CA LEU A 134 4.26 -8.28 -29.26
C LEU A 134 5.56 -7.63 -29.74
N THR A 135 6.12 -8.11 -30.84
CA THR A 135 7.32 -7.52 -31.48
C THR A 135 7.06 -6.10 -31.93
N GLU A 136 5.88 -5.83 -32.51
CA GLU A 136 5.47 -4.50 -32.93
C GLU A 136 5.23 -3.57 -31.72
N ILE A 137 4.64 -4.07 -30.62
CA ILE A 137 4.52 -3.33 -29.34
C ILE A 137 5.90 -2.90 -28.83
N PHE A 138 6.90 -3.78 -28.89
CA PHE A 138 8.24 -3.46 -28.40
C PHE A 138 9.01 -2.47 -29.27
N ASN A 139 8.83 -2.53 -30.58
CA ASN A 139 9.61 -1.73 -31.53
C ASN A 139 8.93 -0.42 -31.91
N ASN A 140 7.60 -0.43 -32.13
CA ASN A 140 6.84 0.70 -32.67
C ASN A 140 5.47 0.87 -31.97
N PRO A 141 5.43 1.08 -30.64
CA PRO A 141 4.19 1.09 -29.86
C PRO A 141 3.17 2.18 -30.25
N GLU A 142 3.63 3.24 -30.93
CA GLU A 142 2.78 4.37 -31.36
C GLU A 142 2.05 4.10 -32.69
N LYS A 143 2.52 3.14 -33.48
CA LYS A 143 1.99 2.85 -34.83
C LYS A 143 1.14 1.60 -34.89
N ILE A 144 1.17 0.79 -33.84
CA ILE A 144 0.45 -0.48 -33.82
C ILE A 144 -1.06 -0.25 -33.73
N ASP A 145 -1.79 -1.00 -34.57
CA ASP A 145 -3.25 -1.00 -34.60
C ASP A 145 -3.83 -1.55 -33.28
N ASP A 146 -4.74 -0.80 -32.68
CA ASP A 146 -5.36 -1.15 -31.40
C ASP A 146 -6.18 -2.44 -31.48
N ALA A 147 -6.81 -2.74 -32.62
CA ALA A 147 -7.56 -3.99 -32.79
C ALA A 147 -6.63 -5.21 -32.66
N LYS A 148 -5.42 -5.15 -33.25
CA LYS A 148 -4.40 -6.20 -33.12
C LYS A 148 -3.94 -6.38 -31.67
N VAL A 149 -3.74 -5.28 -30.93
CA VAL A 149 -3.34 -5.33 -29.52
C VAL A 149 -4.45 -5.96 -28.67
N ILE A 150 -5.71 -5.60 -28.92
CA ILE A 150 -6.86 -6.19 -28.22
C ILE A 150 -6.91 -7.71 -28.47
N ASP A 151 -6.80 -8.15 -29.72
CA ASP A 151 -6.85 -9.58 -30.05
C ASP A 151 -5.67 -10.34 -29.43
N PHE A 152 -4.48 -9.74 -29.40
CA PHE A 152 -3.32 -10.27 -28.66
C PHE A 152 -3.62 -10.39 -27.16
N CYS A 153 -4.09 -9.32 -26.51
CA CYS A 153 -4.42 -9.32 -25.08
C CYS A 153 -5.50 -10.35 -24.73
N LEU A 154 -6.52 -10.51 -25.58
CA LEU A 154 -7.56 -11.52 -25.43
C LEU A 154 -7.00 -12.95 -25.57
N SER A 155 -6.07 -13.17 -26.50
CA SER A 155 -5.45 -14.47 -26.71
C SER A 155 -4.58 -14.92 -25.52
N GLU A 156 -3.92 -13.97 -24.84
CA GLU A 156 -2.97 -14.25 -23.76
C GLU A 156 -3.55 -14.07 -22.33
N LYS A 157 -4.84 -13.74 -22.21
CA LYS A 157 -5.45 -13.30 -20.95
C LYS A 157 -5.33 -14.31 -19.79
N ASP A 158 -5.47 -15.61 -20.04
CA ASP A 158 -5.67 -16.65 -19.00
C ASP A 158 -4.49 -16.85 -18.03
N SER A 159 -3.37 -16.16 -18.24
CA SER A 159 -2.29 -15.85 -17.28
C SER A 159 -1.01 -15.45 -18.01
N MET A 160 -0.88 -15.82 -19.28
CA MET A 160 0.32 -15.58 -20.09
C MET A 160 0.70 -14.10 -20.14
N LEU A 161 -0.25 -13.20 -20.38
CA LEU A 161 0.00 -11.76 -20.43
C LEU A 161 0.62 -11.24 -19.13
N PHE A 162 0.08 -11.67 -17.99
CA PHE A 162 0.54 -11.26 -16.67
C PHE A 162 1.93 -11.86 -16.35
N VAL A 163 2.15 -13.14 -16.64
CA VAL A 163 3.47 -13.77 -16.44
C VAL A 163 4.54 -13.15 -17.34
N ARG A 164 4.19 -12.69 -18.56
CA ARG A 164 5.11 -11.90 -19.40
C ARG A 164 5.50 -10.59 -18.72
N LEU A 165 4.54 -9.81 -18.26
CA LEU A 165 4.77 -8.55 -17.56
C LEU A 165 5.67 -8.74 -16.32
N GLU A 166 5.37 -9.75 -15.50
CA GLU A 166 6.18 -10.13 -14.34
C GLU A 166 7.60 -10.53 -14.76
N THR A 167 7.73 -11.38 -15.78
CA THR A 167 9.02 -11.91 -16.22
C THR A 167 9.92 -10.83 -16.82
N LEU A 168 9.36 -9.86 -17.56
CA LEU A 168 10.11 -8.71 -18.07
C LEU A 168 10.66 -7.88 -16.90
N CYS A 169 9.84 -7.62 -15.90
CA CYS A 169 10.26 -6.91 -14.70
C CYS A 169 11.36 -7.67 -13.94
N ASP A 170 11.18 -8.97 -13.72
CA ASP A 170 12.17 -9.80 -13.02
C ASP A 170 13.49 -9.93 -13.81
N SER A 171 13.43 -9.90 -15.13
CA SER A 171 14.60 -10.05 -16.02
C SER A 171 15.38 -8.75 -16.25
N LYS A 172 15.00 -7.64 -15.60
CA LYS A 172 15.59 -6.29 -15.83
C LYS A 172 15.33 -5.73 -17.23
N CYS A 173 14.17 -6.07 -17.81
CA CYS A 173 13.67 -5.53 -19.07
C CYS A 173 12.49 -4.58 -18.81
N GLU A 174 12.62 -3.68 -17.83
CA GLU A 174 11.52 -2.82 -17.39
C GLU A 174 11.04 -1.83 -18.46
N ASP A 175 11.88 -1.50 -19.44
CA ASP A 175 11.54 -0.68 -20.60
C ASP A 175 10.54 -1.41 -21.52
N LEU A 176 10.78 -2.70 -21.78
CA LEU A 176 9.85 -3.55 -22.53
C LEU A 176 8.56 -3.80 -21.73
N ALA A 177 8.69 -4.00 -20.41
CA ALA A 177 7.53 -4.12 -19.52
C ALA A 177 6.65 -2.87 -19.57
N LEU A 178 7.27 -1.67 -19.60
CA LEU A 178 6.55 -0.41 -19.69
C LEU A 178 5.79 -0.29 -21.02
N LYS A 179 6.42 -0.67 -22.14
CA LYS A 179 5.77 -0.66 -23.46
C LYS A 179 4.56 -1.59 -23.50
N LEU A 180 4.70 -2.81 -22.98
CA LEU A 180 3.59 -3.77 -22.92
C LEU A 180 2.48 -3.32 -21.97
N ALA A 181 2.82 -2.87 -20.76
CA ALA A 181 1.83 -2.37 -19.79
C ALA A 181 1.06 -1.16 -20.35
N ARG A 182 1.75 -0.26 -21.06
CA ARG A 182 1.13 0.88 -21.75
C ARG A 182 0.13 0.41 -22.82
N ALA A 183 0.52 -0.56 -23.65
CA ALA A 183 -0.36 -1.10 -24.69
C ALA A 183 -1.62 -1.75 -24.07
N CYS A 184 -1.46 -2.56 -23.03
CA CYS A 184 -2.59 -3.15 -22.30
C CYS A 184 -3.51 -2.08 -21.70
N LEU A 185 -2.95 -1.07 -21.03
CA LEU A 185 -3.74 0.00 -20.41
C LEU A 185 -4.47 0.85 -21.46
N ARG A 186 -3.84 1.09 -22.61
CA ARG A 186 -4.48 1.76 -23.75
C ARG A 186 -5.72 0.99 -24.19
N CYS A 187 -5.62 -0.33 -24.38
CA CYS A 187 -6.77 -1.17 -24.73
C CYS A 187 -7.91 -1.11 -23.70
N LEU A 188 -7.59 -1.01 -22.41
CA LEU A 188 -8.62 -0.89 -21.35
C LEU A 188 -9.39 0.44 -21.39
N LYS A 189 -8.83 1.47 -22.03
CA LYS A 189 -9.44 2.81 -22.14
C LYS A 189 -10.21 3.02 -23.44
N LEU A 190 -10.11 2.11 -24.41
CA LEU A 190 -10.80 2.23 -25.69
C LEU A 190 -12.30 1.98 -25.56
N SER A 191 -13.05 2.43 -26.57
CA SER A 191 -14.48 2.13 -26.70
C SER A 191 -14.76 0.65 -26.92
N ASP A 192 -13.82 -0.09 -27.51
CA ASP A 192 -13.88 -1.55 -27.59
C ASP A 192 -13.65 -2.16 -26.20
N THR A 193 -14.73 -2.63 -25.58
CA THR A 193 -14.72 -3.16 -24.22
C THR A 193 -14.41 -4.65 -24.13
N ARG A 194 -14.13 -5.36 -25.25
CA ARG A 194 -13.91 -6.82 -25.24
C ARG A 194 -12.85 -7.23 -24.24
N PHE A 195 -11.69 -6.58 -24.25
CA PHE A 195 -10.60 -6.87 -23.32
C PHE A 195 -10.93 -6.46 -21.88
N ARG A 196 -11.58 -5.30 -21.69
CA ARG A 196 -11.99 -4.84 -20.36
C ARG A 196 -13.00 -5.77 -19.69
N ASN A 197 -13.98 -6.28 -20.45
CA ASN A 197 -15.08 -7.09 -19.92
C ASN A 197 -14.64 -8.47 -19.46
N VAL A 198 -13.56 -9.01 -20.03
CA VAL A 198 -13.02 -10.28 -19.58
C VAL A 198 -12.14 -10.12 -18.34
N CYS A 199 -11.55 -8.94 -18.10
CA CYS A 199 -10.65 -8.68 -16.98
C CYS A 199 -11.34 -8.61 -15.61
N THR A 200 -10.73 -9.28 -14.63
CA THR A 200 -11.15 -9.13 -13.23
C THR A 200 -10.68 -7.78 -12.67
N PRO A 201 -11.32 -7.24 -11.62
CA PRO A 201 -10.86 -6.01 -10.98
C PRO A 201 -9.39 -6.06 -10.53
N ASP A 202 -8.93 -7.20 -10.05
CA ASP A 202 -7.54 -7.39 -9.61
C ASP A 202 -6.56 -7.36 -10.78
N GLU A 203 -6.94 -7.91 -11.93
CA GLU A 203 -6.14 -7.84 -13.17
C GLU A 203 -6.03 -6.41 -13.70
N LEU A 204 -7.14 -5.65 -13.68
CA LEU A 204 -7.14 -4.24 -14.06
C LEU A 204 -6.23 -3.42 -13.14
N ASN A 205 -6.37 -3.63 -11.83
CA ASN A 205 -5.52 -3.00 -10.82
C ASN A 205 -4.05 -3.39 -11.01
N PHE A 206 -3.74 -4.66 -11.30
CA PHE A 206 -2.37 -5.10 -11.56
C PHE A 206 -1.73 -4.35 -12.75
N ILE A 207 -2.45 -4.22 -13.87
CA ILE A 207 -1.93 -3.53 -15.07
C ILE A 207 -1.68 -2.05 -14.75
N LEU A 208 -2.63 -1.39 -14.09
CA LEU A 208 -2.51 0.02 -13.69
C LEU A 208 -1.37 0.25 -12.69
N ASP A 209 -1.31 -0.55 -11.63
CA ASP A 209 -0.28 -0.46 -10.58
C ASP A 209 1.12 -0.75 -11.17
N LEU A 210 1.24 -1.72 -12.06
CA LEU A 210 2.51 -1.98 -12.73
C LEU A 210 2.92 -0.81 -13.62
N TYR A 211 1.98 -0.26 -14.38
CA TYR A 211 2.23 0.87 -15.27
C TYR A 211 2.68 2.12 -14.51
N ILE A 212 1.93 2.55 -13.49
CA ILE A 212 2.27 3.73 -12.66
C ILE A 212 3.64 3.54 -11.98
N PHE A 213 3.92 2.33 -11.47
CA PHE A 213 5.23 2.05 -10.89
C PHE A 213 6.36 2.21 -11.92
N LEU A 214 6.19 1.65 -13.12
CA LEU A 214 7.20 1.74 -14.17
C LEU A 214 7.43 3.19 -14.58
N LEU A 215 6.36 3.99 -14.76
CA LEU A 215 6.48 5.42 -15.01
C LEU A 215 7.27 6.14 -13.92
N TYR A 216 7.01 5.83 -12.64
CA TYR A 216 7.77 6.39 -11.52
C TYR A 216 9.26 6.02 -11.60
N LYS A 217 9.55 4.74 -11.87
CA LYS A 217 10.93 4.25 -12.03
C LYS A 217 11.67 4.96 -13.17
N PHE A 218 10.99 5.24 -14.28
CA PHE A 218 11.52 6.01 -15.42
C PHE A 218 11.39 7.53 -15.24
N LYS A 219 11.03 8.01 -14.05
CA LYS A 219 10.90 9.44 -13.69
C LYS A 219 9.89 10.21 -14.55
N ASN A 220 8.92 9.52 -15.18
CA ASN A 220 7.87 10.17 -15.96
C ASN A 220 6.68 10.58 -15.08
N VAL A 221 6.91 11.55 -14.20
CA VAL A 221 5.88 12.02 -13.24
C VAL A 221 4.68 12.65 -13.96
N GLN A 222 4.88 13.30 -15.11
CA GLN A 222 3.79 13.93 -15.85
C GLN A 222 2.77 12.91 -16.36
N GLU A 223 3.24 11.78 -16.87
CA GLU A 223 2.36 10.70 -17.33
C GLU A 223 1.66 10.03 -16.14
N ILE A 224 2.29 9.92 -14.96
CA ILE A 224 1.61 9.48 -13.74
C ILE A 224 0.45 10.42 -13.40
N ILE A 225 0.70 11.73 -13.35
CA ILE A 225 -0.36 12.72 -13.04
C ILE A 225 -1.47 12.66 -14.09
N HIS A 226 -1.15 12.45 -15.36
CA HIS A 226 -2.14 12.23 -16.42
C HIS A 226 -3.03 11.01 -16.10
N GLU A 227 -2.44 9.89 -15.71
CA GLU A 227 -3.20 8.70 -15.31
C GLU A 227 -4.07 8.92 -14.07
N LEU A 228 -3.54 9.59 -13.04
CA LEU A 228 -4.29 9.84 -11.81
C LEU A 228 -5.52 10.75 -12.03
N LYS A 229 -5.53 11.59 -13.07
CA LYS A 229 -6.71 12.40 -13.44
C LYS A 229 -7.91 11.58 -13.89
N HIS A 230 -7.68 10.36 -14.38
CA HIS A 230 -8.75 9.49 -14.85
C HIS A 230 -9.37 8.64 -13.74
N LEU A 231 -8.84 8.73 -12.51
CA LEU A 231 -9.36 8.02 -11.35
C LEU A 231 -10.19 8.96 -10.48
N ASP A 232 -11.31 8.46 -9.97
CA ASP A 232 -12.06 9.18 -8.94
C ASP A 232 -11.34 9.13 -7.57
N LEU A 233 -11.88 9.85 -6.57
CA LEU A 233 -11.28 9.90 -5.23
C LEU A 233 -11.26 8.52 -4.55
N LYS A 234 -12.24 7.66 -4.82
CA LYS A 234 -12.36 6.32 -4.23
C LYS A 234 -11.37 5.36 -4.87
N GLU A 235 -11.25 5.38 -6.19
CA GLU A 235 -10.25 4.63 -6.95
C GLU A 235 -8.83 5.07 -6.57
N GLY A 236 -8.60 6.39 -6.42
CA GLY A 236 -7.35 6.95 -5.94
C GLY A 236 -6.99 6.51 -4.53
N LEU A 237 -7.95 6.50 -3.61
CA LEU A 237 -7.77 5.96 -2.26
C LEU A 237 -7.41 4.47 -2.27
N GLN A 238 -8.09 3.68 -3.12
CA GLN A 238 -7.76 2.25 -3.28
C GLN A 238 -6.35 2.05 -3.85
N LEU A 239 -5.94 2.85 -4.83
CA LEU A 239 -4.57 2.86 -5.36
C LEU A 239 -3.54 3.12 -4.25
N ILE A 240 -3.74 4.16 -3.45
CA ILE A 240 -2.86 4.50 -2.33
C ILE A 240 -2.77 3.32 -1.36
N ARG A 241 -3.90 2.74 -0.95
CA ARG A 241 -3.94 1.58 -0.04
C ARG A 241 -3.19 0.37 -0.60
N ARG A 242 -3.32 0.08 -1.90
CA ARG A 242 -2.54 -0.98 -2.56
C ARG A 242 -1.04 -0.68 -2.48
N TYR A 243 -0.61 0.54 -2.76
CA TYR A 243 0.80 0.94 -2.69
C TYR A 243 1.39 1.01 -1.27
N SER A 244 0.57 1.38 -0.29
CA SER A 244 0.91 1.46 1.13
C SER A 244 1.05 0.07 1.76
N ALA A 245 0.39 -0.95 1.21
CA ALA A 245 0.41 -2.31 1.74
C ALA A 245 1.84 -2.88 1.72
N THR A 246 2.35 -3.25 2.90
CA THR A 246 3.71 -3.78 3.09
C THR A 246 3.99 -5.11 2.39
N LYS A 247 2.94 -5.82 1.94
CA LYS A 247 3.02 -7.06 1.15
C LYS A 247 1.81 -7.15 0.23
N ASN A 248 1.94 -6.76 -1.03
CA ASN A 248 0.96 -7.15 -2.05
C ASN A 248 1.37 -8.52 -2.59
N VAL A 249 0.54 -9.55 -2.37
CA VAL A 249 0.85 -10.96 -2.70
C VAL A 249 0.96 -11.18 -4.21
N ASN A 250 0.37 -10.29 -5.01
CA ASN A 250 0.15 -10.51 -6.44
C ASN A 250 1.20 -9.83 -7.34
N ILE A 251 2.20 -9.13 -6.79
CA ILE A 251 3.19 -8.41 -7.59
C ILE A 251 4.61 -8.68 -7.05
N PRO A 252 5.59 -9.01 -7.91
CA PRO A 252 6.95 -9.33 -7.48
C PRO A 252 7.57 -8.28 -6.53
N PRO A 253 8.19 -8.68 -5.40
CA PRO A 253 8.74 -7.78 -4.38
C PRO A 253 9.72 -6.73 -4.91
N ARG A 254 10.41 -7.03 -6.03
CA ARG A 254 11.37 -6.12 -6.66
C ARG A 254 10.71 -4.88 -7.27
N ILE A 255 9.47 -5.02 -7.73
CA ILE A 255 8.63 -3.96 -8.31
C ILE A 255 8.10 -3.04 -7.19
N TRP A 256 8.27 -3.39 -5.92
CA TRP A 256 7.71 -2.64 -4.80
C TRP A 256 8.74 -1.81 -4.01
N LYS A 257 10.00 -1.74 -4.45
CA LYS A 257 11.04 -0.96 -3.75
C LYS A 257 10.67 0.52 -3.58
N ASN A 258 9.95 1.10 -4.54
CA ASN A 258 9.52 2.50 -4.52
C ASN A 258 8.01 2.66 -4.26
N SER A 259 7.31 1.62 -3.79
CA SER A 259 5.86 1.65 -3.66
C SER A 259 5.37 2.78 -2.74
N GLN A 260 6.08 2.98 -1.62
CA GLN A 260 5.78 4.05 -0.67
C GLN A 260 5.88 5.43 -1.32
N LYS A 261 6.88 5.65 -2.18
CA LYS A 261 7.04 6.91 -2.92
C LYS A 261 5.93 7.14 -3.94
N VAL A 262 5.44 6.07 -4.58
CA VAL A 262 4.28 6.15 -5.48
C VAL A 262 3.01 6.45 -4.69
N ALA A 263 2.81 5.80 -3.53
CA ALA A 263 1.70 6.09 -2.63
C ALA A 263 1.73 7.54 -2.14
N GLU A 264 2.90 8.06 -1.75
CA GLU A 264 3.09 9.45 -1.34
C GLU A 264 2.66 10.42 -2.45
N LEU A 265 3.12 10.18 -3.68
CA LEU A 265 2.77 11.00 -4.84
C LEU A 265 1.25 10.98 -5.11
N ALA A 266 0.65 9.79 -5.11
CA ALA A 266 -0.78 9.63 -5.33
C ALA A 266 -1.60 10.28 -4.20
N ALA A 267 -1.21 10.08 -2.93
CA ALA A 267 -1.86 10.68 -1.78
C ALA A 267 -1.82 12.21 -1.82
N GLN A 268 -0.67 12.80 -2.18
CA GLN A 268 -0.56 14.25 -2.37
C GLN A 268 -1.49 14.76 -3.48
N TYR A 269 -1.56 14.05 -4.60
CA TYR A 269 -2.44 14.40 -5.70
C TYR A 269 -3.92 14.34 -5.29
N PHE A 270 -4.40 13.20 -4.78
CA PHE A 270 -5.82 13.02 -4.45
C PHE A 270 -6.26 13.87 -3.25
N LEU A 271 -5.37 14.14 -2.29
CA LEU A 271 -5.67 15.13 -1.24
C LEU A 271 -5.83 16.52 -1.81
N ALA A 272 -4.96 16.97 -2.71
CA ALA A 272 -5.12 18.28 -3.34
C ALA A 272 -6.44 18.38 -4.14
N VAL A 273 -6.85 17.30 -4.81
CA VAL A 273 -8.15 17.21 -5.50
C VAL A 273 -9.31 17.23 -4.50
N ALA A 274 -9.21 16.52 -3.38
CA ALA A 274 -10.27 16.49 -2.37
C ALA A 274 -10.42 17.82 -1.63
N MET A 275 -9.32 18.56 -1.42
CA MET A 275 -9.30 19.84 -0.72
C MET A 275 -10.05 20.96 -1.46
N VAL A 276 -10.17 20.87 -2.79
CA VAL A 276 -10.89 21.87 -3.60
C VAL A 276 -12.37 21.51 -3.83
N LYS A 277 -12.86 20.41 -3.25
CA LYS A 277 -14.24 19.94 -3.42
C LYS A 277 -15.07 20.18 -2.15
N PRO A 278 -16.40 20.35 -2.27
CA PRO A 278 -17.25 20.54 -1.10
C PRO A 278 -17.13 19.38 -0.11
N VAL A 279 -16.91 19.71 1.17
CA VAL A 279 -16.78 18.70 2.23
C VAL A 279 -18.04 17.84 2.36
N ALA A 280 -19.21 18.42 2.12
CA ALA A 280 -20.49 17.72 2.21
C ALA A 280 -20.55 16.47 1.31
N GLU A 281 -19.81 16.48 0.20
CA GLU A 281 -19.76 15.37 -0.77
C GLU A 281 -18.62 14.39 -0.50
N THR A 282 -17.56 14.84 0.19
CA THR A 282 -16.27 14.13 0.24
C THR A 282 -15.80 13.76 1.63
N VAL A 283 -16.49 14.16 2.71
CA VAL A 283 -16.03 14.03 4.11
C VAL A 283 -15.42 12.67 4.46
N GLY A 284 -16.09 11.57 4.09
CA GLY A 284 -15.61 10.22 4.37
C GLY A 284 -14.32 9.88 3.63
N LEU A 285 -14.27 10.19 2.33
CA LEU A 285 -13.09 9.95 1.50
C LEU A 285 -11.92 10.88 1.87
N LEU A 286 -12.22 12.12 2.25
CA LEU A 286 -11.24 13.10 2.72
C LEU A 286 -10.56 12.60 4.01
N LYS A 287 -11.36 12.15 4.99
CA LYS A 287 -10.85 11.57 6.25
C LYS A 287 -9.97 10.35 5.99
N ASP A 288 -10.40 9.47 5.09
CA ASP A 288 -9.63 8.29 4.69
C ASP A 288 -8.32 8.64 3.98
N LEU A 289 -8.33 9.58 3.03
CA LEU A 289 -7.13 10.04 2.32
C LEU A 289 -6.12 10.69 3.27
N MET A 290 -6.58 11.51 4.21
CA MET A 290 -5.72 12.12 5.24
C MET A 290 -5.12 11.06 6.16
N THR A 291 -5.91 10.03 6.49
CA THR A 291 -5.47 8.90 7.30
C THR A 291 -4.35 8.13 6.60
N GLU A 292 -4.55 7.75 5.33
CA GLU A 292 -3.51 7.06 4.54
C GLU A 292 -2.25 7.92 4.39
N TRP A 293 -2.42 9.22 4.11
CA TRP A 293 -1.29 10.15 4.03
C TRP A 293 -0.52 10.22 5.36
N ALA A 294 -1.20 10.34 6.50
CA ALA A 294 -0.54 10.35 7.81
C ALA A 294 0.21 9.04 8.09
N MET A 295 -0.36 7.90 7.69
CA MET A 295 0.28 6.59 7.86
C MET A 295 1.54 6.44 7.02
N LEU A 296 1.56 6.93 5.77
CA LEU A 296 2.75 6.95 4.92
C LEU A 296 3.90 7.73 5.57
N HIS A 297 3.57 8.81 6.25
CA HIS A 297 4.52 9.74 6.87
C HIS A 297 4.84 9.40 8.34
N SER A 298 4.21 8.38 8.92
CA SER A 298 4.46 7.97 10.31
C SER A 298 5.79 7.23 10.52
N ARG A 299 6.44 6.79 9.43
CA ARG A 299 7.60 5.87 9.46
C ARG A 299 8.94 6.53 9.17
N ASP A 300 8.95 7.81 8.81
CA ASP A 300 10.15 8.52 8.40
C ASP A 300 10.49 9.61 9.44
N GLU A 301 11.64 9.42 10.10
CA GLU A 301 12.12 10.26 11.21
C GLU A 301 12.44 11.69 10.75
N ALA A 302 12.81 11.87 9.47
CA ALA A 302 13.14 13.17 8.89
C ALA A 302 11.90 14.04 8.61
N ILE A 303 10.70 13.50 8.79
CA ILE A 303 9.45 14.23 8.54
C ILE A 303 9.22 15.34 9.54
N SER A 304 9.70 15.20 10.78
CA SER A 304 9.49 16.21 11.84
C SER A 304 9.92 17.62 11.41
N GLU A 305 11.00 17.74 10.64
CA GLU A 305 11.53 19.03 10.15
C GLU A 305 10.67 19.65 9.04
N ASN A 306 9.96 18.84 8.26
CA ASN A 306 9.24 19.27 7.06
C ASN A 306 7.70 19.16 7.18
N LEU A 307 7.19 18.50 8.22
CA LEU A 307 5.78 18.18 8.39
C LEU A 307 4.89 19.44 8.32
N ALA A 308 5.29 20.50 9.02
CA ALA A 308 4.55 21.76 9.02
C ALA A 308 4.45 22.36 7.61
N ASN A 309 5.51 22.26 6.81
CA ASN A 309 5.52 22.75 5.43
C ASN A 309 4.66 21.88 4.51
N MET A 310 4.66 20.56 4.72
CA MET A 310 3.82 19.63 3.97
C MET A 310 2.34 19.86 4.24
N ILE A 311 1.96 19.98 5.52
CA ILE A 311 0.58 20.28 5.93
C ILE A 311 0.14 21.61 5.34
N ARG A 312 0.96 22.68 5.46
CA ARG A 312 0.66 23.99 4.86
C ARG A 312 0.38 23.91 3.36
N LYS A 313 1.17 23.13 2.62
CA LYS A 313 0.95 22.94 1.17
C LYS A 313 -0.35 22.19 0.87
N LEU A 314 -0.72 21.21 1.69
CA LEU A 314 -1.95 20.43 1.51
C LEU A 314 -3.22 21.20 1.85
N ILE A 315 -3.18 22.06 2.88
CA ILE A 315 -4.35 22.85 3.28
C ILE A 315 -4.51 24.13 2.45
N GLN A 316 -3.47 24.57 1.75
CA GLN A 316 -3.54 25.78 0.93
C GLN A 316 -4.67 25.77 -0.12
N PRO A 317 -4.91 24.67 -0.87
CA PRO A 317 -6.03 24.61 -1.80
C PRO A 317 -7.39 24.35 -1.14
N ALA A 318 -7.48 24.31 0.20
CA ALA A 318 -8.73 24.02 0.88
C ALA A 318 -9.83 25.04 0.52
N GLU A 319 -10.98 24.54 0.08
CA GLU A 319 -12.15 25.37 -0.25
C GLU A 319 -12.76 26.03 1.01
N SER A 320 -12.61 25.38 2.18
CA SER A 320 -13.18 25.86 3.43
C SER A 320 -12.35 25.46 4.66
N ALA A 321 -12.54 26.19 5.77
CA ALA A 321 -11.91 25.86 7.05
C ALA A 321 -12.29 24.47 7.58
N LEU A 322 -13.44 23.92 7.17
CA LEU A 322 -13.88 22.59 7.59
C LEU A 322 -12.90 21.49 7.15
N HIS A 323 -12.26 21.63 5.99
CA HIS A 323 -11.19 20.74 5.56
C HIS A 323 -10.02 20.72 6.56
N VAL A 324 -9.65 21.89 7.07
CA VAL A 324 -8.55 22.04 8.04
C VAL A 324 -8.94 21.41 9.38
N TYR A 325 -10.18 21.61 9.84
CA TYR A 325 -10.69 20.96 11.04
C TYR A 325 -10.67 19.44 10.95
N ILE A 326 -11.13 18.87 9.82
CA ILE A 326 -11.08 17.42 9.59
C ILE A 326 -9.65 16.91 9.58
N PHE A 327 -8.72 17.64 8.98
CA PHE A 327 -7.31 17.25 8.98
C PHE A 327 -6.73 17.22 10.40
N ILE A 328 -7.01 18.27 11.19
CA ILE A 328 -6.58 18.31 12.59
C ILE A 328 -7.19 17.15 13.38
N GLU A 329 -8.47 16.87 13.19
CA GLU A 329 -9.16 15.73 13.83
C GLU A 329 -8.44 14.41 13.53
N VAL A 330 -8.11 14.14 12.26
CA VAL A 330 -7.37 12.93 11.84
C VAL A 330 -6.00 12.85 12.51
N LEU A 331 -5.25 13.97 12.58
CA LEU A 331 -3.93 13.99 13.21
C LEU A 331 -4.03 13.76 14.72
N VAL A 332 -5.01 14.37 15.39
CA VAL A 332 -5.28 14.16 16.82
C VAL A 332 -5.64 12.71 17.09
N ASP A 333 -6.49 12.09 16.26
CA ASP A 333 -6.84 10.67 16.36
C ASP A 333 -5.58 9.79 16.27
N LYS A 334 -4.63 10.12 15.39
CA LYS A 334 -3.36 9.37 15.24
C LYS A 334 -2.39 9.55 16.40
N VAL A 335 -2.32 10.76 16.97
CA VAL A 335 -1.55 11.01 18.19
C VAL A 335 -2.12 10.19 19.34
N LYS A 336 -3.44 10.23 19.52
CA LYS A 336 -4.14 9.46 20.56
C LYS A 336 -3.96 7.95 20.42
N GLU A 337 -4.01 7.41 19.20
CA GLU A 337 -3.71 5.99 18.93
C GLU A 337 -2.29 5.62 19.39
N THR A 338 -1.33 6.53 19.16
CA THR A 338 0.07 6.33 19.58
C THR A 338 0.23 6.40 21.09
N GLU A 339 -0.42 7.35 21.77
CA GLU A 339 -0.45 7.48 23.24
C GLU A 339 -1.00 6.20 23.90
N VAL A 340 -2.12 5.68 23.37
CA VAL A 340 -2.73 4.42 23.84
C VAL A 340 -1.74 3.25 23.69
N ARG A 341 -1.10 3.12 22.53
CA ARG A 341 -0.15 2.03 22.26
C ARG A 341 1.08 2.11 23.15
N LEU A 342 1.63 3.31 23.36
CA LEU A 342 2.77 3.53 24.25
C LEU A 342 2.40 3.23 25.71
N SER A 343 1.23 3.69 26.16
CA SER A 343 0.72 3.38 27.50
C SER A 343 0.64 1.88 27.75
N TYR A 344 0.09 1.12 26.80
CA TYR A 344 0.07 -0.34 26.88
C TYR A 344 1.47 -0.97 26.88
N GLY A 345 2.40 -0.44 26.10
CA GLY A 345 3.80 -0.86 26.10
C GLY A 345 4.46 -0.68 27.47
N PHE A 346 4.25 0.46 28.12
CA PHE A 346 4.75 0.72 29.47
C PHE A 346 4.10 -0.18 30.53
N GLN A 347 2.82 -0.52 30.42
CA GLN A 347 2.18 -1.49 31.31
C GLN A 347 2.85 -2.86 31.20
N LYS A 348 3.07 -3.35 29.97
CA LYS A 348 3.81 -4.62 29.77
C LYS A 348 5.23 -4.58 30.32
N LEU A 349 5.91 -3.45 30.19
CA LEU A 349 7.25 -3.28 30.74
C LEU A 349 7.23 -3.29 32.27
N ALA A 350 6.22 -2.67 32.89
CA ALA A 350 6.02 -2.71 34.33
C ALA A 350 5.82 -4.15 34.84
N ASP A 351 5.04 -4.96 34.11
CA ASP A 351 4.81 -6.38 34.43
C ASP A 351 6.09 -7.22 34.32
N LEU A 352 6.90 -6.95 33.28
CA LEU A 352 8.18 -7.63 33.07
C LEU A 352 9.21 -7.27 34.15
N LEU A 353 9.17 -6.03 34.65
CA LEU A 353 10.11 -5.48 35.63
C LEU A 353 9.52 -5.43 37.05
N LYS A 354 8.53 -6.27 37.36
CA LYS A 354 7.82 -6.29 38.65
C LYS A 354 8.75 -6.48 39.86
N ASP A 355 9.89 -7.14 39.68
CA ASP A 355 10.88 -7.37 40.74
C ASP A 355 11.64 -6.08 41.10
N ASN A 356 11.61 -5.07 40.23
CA ASN A 356 12.11 -3.73 40.50
C ASN A 356 10.94 -2.75 40.65
N LEU A 357 10.39 -2.69 41.86
CA LEU A 357 9.22 -1.86 42.20
C LEU A 357 9.40 -0.38 41.84
N GLY A 358 10.63 0.14 41.91
CA GLY A 358 10.93 1.52 41.51
C GLY A 358 10.67 1.74 40.02
N VAL A 359 11.29 0.93 39.17
CA VAL A 359 11.15 1.04 37.71
C VAL A 359 9.73 0.70 37.25
N SER A 360 9.13 -0.36 37.82
CA SER A 360 7.77 -0.76 37.49
C SER A 360 6.75 0.35 37.84
N ARG A 361 6.92 1.04 38.98
CA ARG A 361 6.09 2.21 39.32
C ARG A 361 6.22 3.34 38.30
N GLU A 362 7.44 3.70 37.90
CA GLU A 362 7.64 4.76 36.90
C GLU A 362 7.04 4.38 35.53
N CYS A 363 7.10 3.10 35.16
CA CYS A 363 6.44 2.60 33.95
C CYS A 363 4.91 2.78 34.03
N ILE A 364 4.27 2.40 35.14
CA ILE A 364 2.82 2.60 35.33
C ILE A 364 2.45 4.10 35.38
N LEU A 365 3.24 4.93 36.06
CA LEU A 365 3.05 6.39 36.08
C LEU A 365 3.11 6.98 34.67
N THR A 366 4.09 6.55 33.87
CA THR A 366 4.23 6.99 32.48
C THR A 366 3.05 6.52 31.64
N ALA A 367 2.62 5.26 31.80
CA ALA A 367 1.45 4.73 31.11
C ALA A 367 0.18 5.52 31.43
N PHE A 368 -0.06 5.84 32.71
CA PHE A 368 -1.19 6.65 33.15
C PHE A 368 -1.12 8.08 32.62
N SER A 369 0.07 8.68 32.59
CA SER A 369 0.28 10.04 32.10
C SER A 369 0.02 10.16 30.60
N LEU A 370 0.33 9.11 29.82
CA LEU A 370 0.06 9.05 28.38
C LEU A 370 -1.41 8.78 28.07
N TYR A 371 -2.03 7.82 28.76
CA TYR A 371 -3.42 7.44 28.51
C TYR A 371 -4.09 7.00 29.82
N PRO A 372 -4.73 7.94 30.54
CA PRO A 372 -5.30 7.66 31.85
C PRO A 372 -6.54 6.77 31.72
N THR A 373 -6.48 5.60 32.35
CA THR A 373 -7.61 4.66 32.47
C THR A 373 -7.83 4.24 33.91
N GLU A 374 -9.04 3.80 34.24
CA GLU A 374 -9.36 3.30 35.59
C GLU A 374 -8.47 2.12 36.00
N SER A 375 -8.15 1.21 35.06
CA SER A 375 -7.24 0.08 35.31
C SER A 375 -5.83 0.56 35.65
N SER A 376 -5.27 1.49 34.86
CA SER A 376 -3.93 2.03 35.12
C SER A 376 -3.86 2.82 36.44
N TYR A 377 -4.97 3.46 36.85
CA TYR A 377 -5.06 4.12 38.14
C TYR A 377 -5.03 3.12 39.31
N LYS A 378 -5.76 1.99 39.22
CA LYS A 378 -5.74 0.93 40.24
C LYS A 378 -4.35 0.30 40.37
N GLN A 379 -3.71 -0.03 39.24
CA GLN A 379 -2.32 -0.52 39.22
C GLN A 379 -1.36 0.51 39.85
N LEU A 380 -1.55 1.80 39.57
CA LEU A 380 -0.74 2.85 40.19
C LEU A 380 -0.91 2.89 41.71
N GLN A 381 -2.14 2.74 42.22
CA GLN A 381 -2.41 2.67 43.65
C GLN A 381 -1.75 1.45 44.30
N GLU A 382 -1.86 0.28 43.68
CA GLU A 382 -1.24 -0.96 44.14
C GLU A 382 0.29 -0.82 44.22
N MET A 383 0.91 -0.25 43.18
CA MET A 383 2.36 0.00 43.15
C MET A 383 2.79 1.06 44.17
N ALA A 384 1.98 2.08 44.41
CA ALA A 384 2.24 3.10 45.43
C ALA A 384 2.15 2.53 46.86
N LEU A 385 1.23 1.60 47.09
CA LEU A 385 1.13 0.84 48.35
C LEU A 385 2.31 -0.11 48.53
N ALA A 386 2.62 -0.92 47.50
CA ALA A 386 3.72 -1.89 47.53
C ALA A 386 5.09 -1.22 47.71
N SER A 387 5.29 -0.03 47.14
CA SER A 387 6.51 0.77 47.31
C SER A 387 6.55 1.60 48.60
N GLY A 388 5.53 1.51 49.47
CA GLY A 388 5.45 2.22 50.75
C GLY A 388 5.27 3.73 50.63
N LYS A 389 4.92 4.25 49.44
CA LYS A 389 4.67 5.68 49.21
C LYS A 389 3.32 6.15 49.76
N ILE A 390 2.35 5.24 49.82
CA ILE A 390 1.06 5.47 50.47
C ILE A 390 0.95 4.49 51.63
N ARG A 391 0.55 4.99 52.81
CA ARG A 391 0.19 4.11 53.93
C ARG A 391 -1.26 3.68 53.70
N SER A 392 -1.54 2.38 53.80
CA SER A 392 -2.92 1.88 53.76
C SER A 392 -3.71 2.54 54.90
N CYS A 393 -4.49 3.56 54.59
CA CYS A 393 -5.37 4.17 55.57
C CYS A 393 -6.54 3.21 55.74
N SER A 394 -6.47 2.35 56.75
CA SER A 394 -7.63 1.59 57.19
C SER A 394 -8.78 2.58 57.47
N PRO A 395 -10.00 2.35 56.99
CA PRO A 395 -11.15 3.14 57.40
C PRO A 395 -11.54 2.76 58.83
N GLN A 396 -10.76 3.22 59.81
CA GLN A 396 -11.23 3.37 61.17
C GLN A 396 -11.26 4.85 61.52
N LEU A 397 -12.46 5.40 61.32
CA LEU A 397 -12.96 6.63 61.94
C LEU A 397 -12.71 6.58 63.45
N VAL A 398 -11.56 7.09 63.92
CA VAL A 398 -11.45 7.58 65.30
C VAL A 398 -12.18 8.92 65.34
N LEU A 399 -13.46 8.83 65.63
CA LEU A 399 -14.37 9.94 65.91
C LEU A 399 -13.96 10.57 67.25
N ARG A 400 -12.82 11.28 67.28
CA ARG A 400 -12.37 12.01 68.46
C ARG A 400 -13.13 13.33 68.53
N LYS A 401 -14.33 13.29 69.10
CA LYS A 401 -15.11 14.47 69.51
C LYS A 401 -14.27 15.30 70.49
N ARG A 402 -13.62 16.36 69.99
CA ARG A 402 -13.20 17.48 70.84
C ARG A 402 -14.38 18.43 70.98
N LYS A 403 -15.04 18.36 72.13
CA LYS A 403 -15.91 19.44 72.64
C LYS A 403 -15.01 20.58 73.08
N THR A 404 -15.07 21.71 72.39
CA THR A 404 -14.65 23.01 72.94
C THR A 404 -15.73 24.02 72.60
N LYS A 405 -16.56 24.32 73.60
CA LYS A 405 -17.38 25.54 73.70
C LYS A 405 -16.43 26.73 73.86
N ILE A 406 -16.49 27.72 72.98
CA ILE A 406 -16.14 29.13 73.30
C ILE A 406 -17.10 30.03 72.48
N PRO A 407 -17.63 31.13 73.06
CA PRO A 407 -18.81 31.83 72.56
C PRO A 407 -18.50 33.01 71.61
N LEU A 408 -19.52 33.34 70.81
CA LEU A 408 -19.61 34.54 69.98
C LEU A 408 -19.52 35.83 70.81
N LYS A 409 -18.63 36.73 70.40
CA LYS A 409 -18.78 38.18 70.60
C LYS A 409 -18.16 38.88 69.38
N GLY A 410 -18.98 39.64 68.66
CA GLY A 410 -18.57 40.35 67.45
C GLY A 410 -17.69 41.56 67.72
N ARG A 411 -17.22 42.22 66.65
CA ARG A 411 -17.56 43.59 66.24
C ARG A 411 -16.55 44.14 65.21
N GLU A 412 -17.10 44.68 64.12
CA GLU A 412 -16.69 45.83 63.28
C GLU A 412 -15.26 46.01 62.71
N ASP A 413 -15.26 46.26 61.39
CA ASP A 413 -14.55 47.28 60.61
C ASP A 413 -13.01 47.42 60.65
N ARG A 414 -12.39 47.30 59.46
CA ARG A 414 -11.80 48.45 58.75
C ARG A 414 -11.25 48.10 57.37
N MET A 415 -11.55 48.99 56.43
CA MET A 415 -10.93 49.17 55.12
C MET A 415 -9.41 49.41 55.20
N GLY A 416 -8.69 48.98 54.16
CA GLY A 416 -7.32 49.42 53.88
C GLY A 416 -6.90 49.09 52.44
N LYS A 417 -6.95 50.10 51.56
CA LYS A 417 -6.38 50.11 50.21
C LYS A 417 -4.85 50.01 50.28
N SER A 418 -4.19 49.35 49.32
CA SER A 418 -2.97 49.91 48.70
C SER A 418 -2.53 49.13 47.45
N ALA A 419 -2.20 49.91 46.42
CA ALA A 419 -1.64 49.47 45.15
C ALA A 419 -0.10 49.56 45.18
N HIS A 420 0.60 48.65 44.50
CA HIS A 420 1.94 48.88 43.92
C HIS A 420 2.19 47.85 42.81
N ARG A 421 2.18 48.24 41.52
CA ARG A 421 3.32 48.75 40.71
C ARG A 421 4.39 47.67 40.44
N ARG A 422 4.49 47.19 39.18
CA ARG A 422 5.68 47.34 38.30
C ARG A 422 5.46 46.71 36.91
N LYS A 423 5.73 47.55 35.90
CA LYS A 423 6.02 47.23 34.48
C LYS A 423 7.51 46.88 34.33
N VAL A 424 7.85 45.97 33.41
CA VAL A 424 9.11 45.90 32.63
C VAL A 424 8.73 45.19 31.32
N ALA A 425 8.56 45.83 30.17
CA ALA A 425 9.51 46.47 29.23
C ALA A 425 10.34 45.48 28.38
N ARG A 426 10.15 45.60 27.06
CA ARG A 426 10.85 44.96 25.92
C ARG A 426 12.30 45.45 25.81
N ALA A 427 13.13 44.66 25.12
CA ALA A 427 14.20 45.17 24.26
C ALA A 427 14.36 44.28 23.01
N LEU A 428 14.47 44.95 21.87
CA LEU A 428 14.80 44.51 20.51
C LEU A 428 16.17 45.11 20.19
N GLU A 429 17.00 44.40 19.42
CA GLU A 429 18.06 44.88 18.51
C GLU A 429 18.67 43.57 17.93
N SER A 430 18.67 43.20 16.64
CA SER A 430 19.00 43.82 15.35
C SER A 430 20.46 44.22 15.22
N GLU A 431 21.25 43.39 14.52
CA GLU A 431 22.40 43.87 13.76
C GLU A 431 22.72 42.94 12.57
N SER A 432 23.15 43.59 11.49
CA SER A 432 23.43 43.06 10.16
C SER A 432 24.80 43.59 9.73
N THR A 433 25.63 42.77 9.07
CA THR A 433 26.30 43.01 7.76
C THR A 433 27.61 42.23 7.54
N SER A 434 27.68 41.64 6.34
CA SER A 434 28.84 41.43 5.42
C SER A 434 30.23 40.97 5.90
N SER A 435 30.76 39.92 5.27
CA SER A 435 31.85 40.00 4.26
C SER A 435 32.43 38.62 3.89
N SER A 436 32.78 38.43 2.61
CA SER A 436 33.64 37.34 2.11
C SER A 436 35.09 37.83 1.97
N PRO A 437 36.11 36.95 1.91
CA PRO A 437 36.66 36.59 0.58
C PRO A 437 37.29 35.17 0.43
N SER A 438 37.06 34.60 -0.78
CA SER A 438 37.94 33.85 -1.71
C SER A 438 39.06 32.86 -1.31
N THR A 439 38.95 31.64 -1.89
CA THR A 439 39.96 30.73 -2.51
C THR A 439 41.18 30.18 -1.73
N MET A 440 41.28 28.84 -1.58
CA MET A 440 41.98 27.91 -2.49
C MET A 440 42.00 26.44 -1.99
N ASN A 441 41.74 25.52 -2.93
CA ASN A 441 42.27 24.16 -3.15
C ASN A 441 42.36 23.08 -2.05
N SER A 442 41.74 21.93 -2.39
CA SER A 442 42.36 20.61 -2.62
C SER A 442 41.86 19.43 -1.76
N SER A 443 41.33 18.44 -2.49
CA SER A 443 41.44 16.98 -2.27
C SER A 443 40.84 16.37 -1.01
N MET A 444 39.71 15.65 -1.19
CA MET A 444 39.59 14.19 -0.95
C MET A 444 38.14 13.77 -0.69
N LYS A 445 37.75 12.64 -1.30
CA LYS A 445 36.71 11.68 -0.89
C LYS A 445 35.23 12.16 -0.89
N LYS A 446 34.37 11.46 -1.66
CA LYS A 446 33.38 10.49 -1.13
C LYS A 446 32.36 10.05 -2.18
N CYS A 447 32.06 8.76 -2.11
CA CYS A 447 30.92 8.10 -2.73
C CYS A 447 29.63 8.70 -2.15
N SER A 448 28.80 9.31 -3.01
CA SER A 448 27.55 9.96 -2.61
C SER A 448 26.37 8.99 -2.71
N THR A 449 25.82 8.64 -1.55
CA THR A 449 24.39 8.30 -1.38
C THR A 449 23.58 9.58 -1.55
N GLU A 450 22.93 9.76 -2.70
CA GLU A 450 21.96 10.84 -2.89
C GLU A 450 20.57 10.40 -2.40
N ALA A 451 20.16 10.98 -1.28
CA ALA A 451 18.77 11.06 -0.87
C ALA A 451 18.07 12.10 -1.76
N TYR A 452 17.14 11.65 -2.60
CA TYR A 452 16.37 12.53 -3.48
C TYR A 452 15.05 12.89 -2.79
N SER A 453 14.97 14.12 -2.26
CA SER A 453 13.70 14.77 -1.92
C SER A 453 13.03 15.20 -3.23
N GLY A 454 12.23 14.30 -3.80
CA GLY A 454 11.36 14.59 -4.94
C GLY A 454 10.27 15.59 -4.56
N THR A 455 10.62 16.87 -4.47
CA THR A 455 9.64 17.95 -4.32
C THR A 455 9.00 18.15 -5.68
N VAL A 456 7.81 17.58 -5.89
CA VAL A 456 6.98 17.95 -7.05
C VAL A 456 6.74 19.45 -6.96
N ASN A 457 7.16 20.20 -7.99
CA ASN A 457 7.05 21.64 -8.03
C ASN A 457 5.56 22.02 -7.94
N SER A 458 5.16 22.58 -6.79
CA SER A 458 3.75 22.86 -6.46
C SER A 458 3.08 23.83 -7.44
N GLN A 459 3.86 24.56 -8.25
CA GLN A 459 3.35 25.40 -9.34
C GLN A 459 2.71 24.59 -10.48
N THR A 460 3.24 23.39 -10.79
CA THR A 460 2.67 22.52 -11.83
C THR A 460 1.38 21.86 -11.37
N LEU A 461 1.32 21.43 -10.09
CA LEU A 461 0.07 20.91 -9.51
C LEU A 461 -0.99 22.01 -9.39
N ARG A 462 -0.63 23.23 -8.96
CA ARG A 462 -1.56 24.36 -8.88
C ARG A 462 -2.14 24.75 -10.24
N ARG A 463 -1.32 24.88 -11.28
CA ARG A 463 -1.83 25.19 -12.63
C ARG A 463 -2.81 24.13 -13.13
N THR A 464 -2.54 22.86 -12.81
CA THR A 464 -3.38 21.73 -13.23
C THR A 464 -4.71 21.67 -12.46
N VAL A 465 -4.69 21.95 -11.15
CA VAL A 465 -5.91 21.96 -10.32
C VAL A 465 -6.76 23.20 -10.60
N SER A 466 -6.15 24.37 -10.76
CA SER A 466 -6.88 25.62 -11.09
C SER A 466 -7.50 25.62 -12.48
N GLN A 467 -6.89 24.97 -13.49
CA GLN A 467 -7.49 24.83 -14.82
C GLN A 467 -8.71 23.91 -14.85
N ASN A 468 -8.84 22.98 -13.90
CA ASN A 468 -9.94 22.02 -13.86
C ASN A 468 -11.23 22.61 -13.25
N VAL A 469 -11.13 23.63 -12.39
CA VAL A 469 -12.32 24.33 -11.84
C VAL A 469 -12.99 25.19 -12.92
N SER A 470 -12.24 25.65 -13.93
CA SER A 470 -12.76 26.51 -14.99
C SER A 470 -13.45 25.77 -16.14
N LEU A 471 -13.36 24.43 -16.20
CA LEU A 471 -13.91 23.63 -17.31
C LEU A 471 -15.17 22.84 -16.94
N SER A 472 -15.64 22.89 -15.69
CA SER A 472 -16.87 22.24 -15.24
C SER A 472 -18.10 23.16 -15.21
N GLU A 473 -17.97 24.43 -15.60
CA GLU A 473 -19.08 25.37 -15.76
C GLU A 473 -19.22 25.76 -17.24
N GLY A 474 -20.11 25.08 -17.98
CA GLY A 474 -20.31 25.36 -19.40
C GLY A 474 -21.46 24.61 -20.07
N ASN A 475 -22.66 25.17 -19.90
CA ASN A 475 -23.86 25.11 -20.77
C ASN A 475 -24.50 23.76 -21.14
N SER A 476 -25.61 23.44 -20.45
CA SER A 476 -26.73 22.68 -21.02
C SER A 476 -27.62 23.61 -21.87
N PRO A 477 -28.01 23.25 -23.10
CA PRO A 477 -28.96 24.04 -23.87
C PRO A 477 -30.39 23.73 -23.39
N VAL A 478 -31.12 24.79 -23.04
CA VAL A 478 -32.57 24.81 -22.86
C VAL A 478 -33.19 24.68 -24.25
N THR A 479 -33.95 23.62 -24.49
CA THR A 479 -34.85 23.52 -25.64
C THR A 479 -36.20 24.09 -25.25
N ASP A 480 -36.50 25.28 -25.76
CA ASP A 480 -37.86 25.82 -25.80
C ASP A 480 -38.50 25.41 -27.13
N ASP A 481 -39.64 24.72 -27.02
CA ASP A 481 -40.66 24.63 -28.06
C ASP A 481 -41.23 26.03 -28.35
N ASN A 482 -41.33 26.41 -29.63
CA ASN A 482 -42.58 26.92 -30.23
C ASN A 482 -42.43 27.45 -31.68
N ASN A 483 -43.41 27.02 -32.47
CA ASN A 483 -44.12 27.74 -33.54
C ASN A 483 -43.53 27.98 -34.95
N SER A 484 -44.23 27.34 -35.90
CA SER A 484 -44.93 27.97 -37.05
C SER A 484 -44.09 28.61 -38.16
N ILE A 485 -43.96 27.92 -39.30
CA ILE A 485 -44.78 27.98 -40.53
C ILE A 485 -44.24 26.93 -41.50
#